data_AF-A0A7G9Y1A6-F1
#
_entry.id   AF-A0A7G9Y1A6-F1
#
_cell.length_a   1.000
_cell.length_b   1.000
_cell.length_c   1.000
_cell.angle_alpha   90.00
_cell.angle_beta   90.00
_cell.angle_gamma   90.00
#
_symmetry.space_group_name_H-M   'P 1'
#
loop_
_entity.id
_entity.type
_entity.pdbx_description
1 polymer ?
#
loop_
_entity_poly.entity_id
_entity_poly.type
_entity_poly.pdbx_seq_one_letter_code
_entity_poly.pdbx_strand_id
1 'polypeptide(L)'
;MCMMYHDESGVSVIIGTLMLILITIIAASGLALMVSGMQKDAMERESHLAAVESENLRIISIDPVGNSTHWHSVNVTIMNLNTADSRVTAISLNGVHAMNYRAKDGSGSGDLDYYKEYPVGYNFKKRVVVPAAGSKEICLNFTEIVINTSENGNITFTGWTNNSVNYTYPLPKHPRVAYPYVLYPDMVYSATVKNVTGSNVIVTPSGNYEMDTTGNITLFYTGSMTNTSNYTINYTTHFDTFPPPFPVSKNEPLTIEVITSLINIFERTFMPPVPLAEVQFEIERVVDSNGSVSYRDYLILDASDSFDPDGFITEYRWAVWDNSTSIYDYNNLTGMKVRPVKLNLATCQNVEIDLEVRDDTGMVSRLSQRSGNITIP
;
A
#
# COMPACT_ATOMS: atom_id res chain seq x y z
N MET A 1 -12.72 35.65 99.51
CA MET A 1 -12.01 35.93 98.26
C MET A 1 -12.87 35.39 97.13
N CYS A 2 -13.52 36.29 96.40
CA CYS A 2 -14.56 35.94 95.42
C CYS A 2 -14.00 35.18 94.23
N MET A 3 -14.82 34.25 93.76
CA MET A 3 -14.73 33.37 92.61
C MET A 3 -14.62 34.15 91.28
N MET A 4 -13.75 33.70 90.37
CA MET A 4 -13.93 33.79 88.92
C MET A 4 -13.33 32.54 88.29
N TYR A 5 -14.11 31.46 88.25
CA TYR A 5 -13.86 30.37 87.32
C TYR A 5 -14.17 30.92 85.92
N HIS A 6 -13.14 31.08 85.08
CA HIS A 6 -13.34 31.38 83.66
C HIS A 6 -14.04 30.17 83.03
N ASP A 7 -15.25 30.39 82.51
CA ASP A 7 -16.03 29.39 81.80
C ASP A 7 -15.45 29.19 80.39
N GLU A 8 -14.41 28.34 80.28
CA GLU A 8 -13.75 28.00 79.01
C GLU A 8 -14.57 27.04 78.13
N SER A 9 -15.76 26.61 78.58
CA SER A 9 -16.63 25.69 77.85
C SER A 9 -17.10 26.28 76.50
N GLY A 10 -17.34 27.59 76.44
CA GLY A 10 -17.74 28.28 75.21
C GLY A 10 -16.66 28.28 74.13
N VAL A 11 -15.38 28.38 74.51
CA VAL A 11 -14.25 28.41 73.57
C VAL A 11 -14.02 27.02 72.96
N SER A 12 -14.15 25.95 73.75
CA SER A 12 -14.04 24.57 73.27
C SER A 12 -15.14 24.23 72.25
N VAL A 13 -16.37 24.68 72.48
CA VAL A 13 -17.49 24.49 71.54
C VAL A 13 -17.25 25.25 70.22
N ILE A 14 -16.75 26.48 70.27
CA ILE A 14 -16.43 27.26 69.07
C ILE A 14 -15.30 26.61 68.26
N ILE A 15 -14.24 26.15 68.91
CA ILE A 15 -13.13 25.47 68.21
C ILE A 15 -13.58 24.12 67.62
N GLY A 16 -14.39 23.35 68.37
CA GLY A 16 -14.93 22.08 67.90
C GLY A 16 -15.83 22.24 66.66
N THR A 17 -16.72 23.23 66.67
CA THR A 17 -17.57 23.55 65.51
C THR A 17 -16.76 24.04 64.32
N LEU A 18 -15.74 24.87 64.53
CA LEU A 18 -14.87 25.37 63.45
C LEU A 18 -14.04 24.24 62.81
N MET A 19 -13.50 23.31 63.61
CA MET A 19 -12.81 22.12 63.08
C MET A 19 -13.76 21.20 62.29
N LEU A 20 -14.99 21.00 62.78
CA LEU A 20 -15.99 20.19 62.07
C LEU A 20 -16.31 20.81 60.70
N ILE A 21 -16.54 22.13 60.66
CA ILE A 21 -16.79 22.86 59.42
C ILE A 21 -15.60 22.69 58.47
N LEU A 22 -14.37 22.88 58.94
CA LEU A 22 -13.17 22.72 58.11
C LEU A 22 -13.05 21.30 57.52
N ILE A 23 -13.24 20.26 58.35
CA ILE A 23 -13.17 18.86 57.91
C ILE A 23 -14.25 18.59 56.87
N THR A 24 -15.47 19.07 57.08
CA THR A 24 -16.57 18.87 56.13
C THR A 24 -16.32 19.58 54.79
N ILE A 25 -15.73 20.79 54.80
CA ILE A 25 -15.37 21.51 53.59
C ILE A 25 -14.28 20.74 52.82
N ILE A 26 -13.22 20.29 53.51
CA ILE A 26 -12.14 19.53 52.88
C ILE A 26 -12.67 18.21 52.28
N ALA A 27 -13.52 17.49 53.02
CA ALA A 27 -14.14 16.25 52.55
C ALA A 27 -15.06 16.49 51.35
N ALA A 28 -15.89 17.54 51.38
CA ALA A 28 -16.79 17.90 50.29
C ALA A 28 -16.01 18.34 49.03
N SER A 29 -14.94 19.12 49.18
CA SER A 29 -14.07 19.51 48.07
C SER A 29 -13.33 18.32 47.47
N GLY A 30 -12.84 17.38 48.30
CA GLY A 30 -12.21 16.15 47.83
C GLY A 30 -13.16 15.27 47.02
N LEU A 31 -14.40 15.11 47.50
CA LEU A 31 -15.45 14.38 46.78
C LEU A 31 -15.81 15.06 45.46
N ALA A 32 -15.93 16.38 45.43
CA ALA A 32 -16.24 17.13 44.22
C ALA A 32 -15.18 16.96 43.13
N LEU A 33 -13.89 17.02 43.50
CA LEU A 33 -12.78 16.77 42.57
C LEU A 33 -12.81 15.32 42.04
N MET A 34 -13.09 14.35 42.91
CA MET A 34 -13.22 12.95 42.50
C MET A 34 -14.39 12.74 41.53
N VAL A 35 -15.58 13.29 41.84
CA VAL A 35 -16.76 13.21 40.97
C VAL A 35 -16.49 13.88 39.62
N SER A 36 -15.85 15.06 39.61
CA SER A 36 -15.49 15.74 38.37
C SER A 36 -14.50 14.94 37.53
N GLY A 37 -13.52 14.28 38.16
CA GLY A 37 -12.59 13.38 37.47
C GLY A 37 -13.32 12.18 36.86
N MET A 38 -14.16 11.51 37.65
CA MET A 38 -14.95 10.37 37.18
C MET A 38 -15.92 10.74 36.05
N GLN A 39 -16.56 11.89 36.11
CA GLN A 39 -17.44 12.37 35.04
C GLN A 39 -16.66 12.65 33.76
N LYS A 40 -15.47 13.24 33.86
CA LYS A 40 -14.60 13.47 32.71
C LYS A 40 -14.18 12.15 32.06
N ASP A 41 -13.71 11.19 32.85
CA ASP A 41 -13.28 9.88 32.34
C ASP A 41 -14.44 9.11 31.72
N ALA A 42 -15.64 9.18 32.33
CA ALA A 42 -16.86 8.57 31.78
C ALA A 42 -17.26 9.22 30.45
N MET A 43 -17.23 10.55 30.37
CA MET A 43 -17.53 11.29 29.15
C MET A 43 -16.51 11.00 28.04
N GLU A 44 -15.21 10.94 28.36
CA GLU A 44 -14.17 10.58 27.39
C GLU A 44 -14.36 9.14 26.88
N ARG A 45 -14.74 8.21 27.76
CA ARG A 45 -15.04 6.83 27.38
C ARG A 45 -16.28 6.74 26.49
N GLU A 46 -17.38 7.40 26.84
CA GLU A 46 -18.59 7.43 26.01
C GLU A 46 -18.32 8.07 24.66
N SER A 47 -17.57 9.18 24.63
CA SER A 47 -17.16 9.82 23.37
C SER A 47 -16.30 8.88 22.52
N HIS A 48 -15.38 8.12 23.12
CA HIS A 48 -14.56 7.16 22.40
C HIS A 48 -15.41 6.01 21.84
N LEU A 49 -16.32 5.45 22.63
CA LEU A 49 -17.23 4.39 22.18
C LEU A 49 -18.11 4.87 21.03
N ALA A 50 -18.69 6.07 21.14
CA ALA A 50 -19.48 6.66 20.07
C ALA A 50 -18.64 6.88 18.79
N ALA A 51 -17.39 7.34 18.92
CA ALA A 51 -16.50 7.51 17.78
C ALA A 51 -16.18 6.18 17.08
N VAL A 52 -15.90 5.12 17.86
CA VAL A 52 -15.67 3.76 17.37
C VAL A 52 -16.91 3.25 16.63
N GLU A 53 -18.10 3.39 17.22
CA GLU A 53 -19.36 2.94 16.61
C GLU A 53 -19.73 3.74 15.36
N SER A 54 -19.36 5.02 15.31
CA SER A 54 -19.64 5.90 14.16
C SER A 54 -18.70 5.68 12.97
N GLU A 55 -17.58 4.97 13.16
CA GLU A 55 -16.57 4.82 12.12
C GLU A 55 -17.01 3.79 11.06
N ASN A 56 -17.10 4.24 9.81
CA ASN A 56 -17.54 3.48 8.66
C ASN A 56 -16.56 3.65 7.50
N LEU A 57 -15.57 2.77 7.44
CA LEU A 57 -14.70 2.62 6.27
C LEU A 57 -15.15 1.42 5.46
N ARG A 58 -14.88 1.48 4.16
CA ARG A 58 -15.12 0.36 3.24
C ARG A 58 -13.93 0.19 2.31
N ILE A 59 -13.47 -1.04 2.19
CA ILE A 59 -12.56 -1.43 1.10
C ILE A 59 -13.45 -1.60 -0.13
N ILE A 60 -13.29 -0.74 -1.14
CA ILE A 60 -14.24 -0.68 -2.27
C ILE A 60 -13.77 -1.48 -3.48
N SER A 61 -12.46 -1.50 -3.75
CA SER A 61 -11.89 -2.20 -4.88
C SER A 61 -10.43 -2.55 -4.63
N ILE A 62 -9.94 -3.48 -5.43
CA ILE A 62 -8.53 -3.78 -5.60
C ILE A 62 -8.14 -3.57 -7.06
N ASP A 63 -6.84 -3.39 -7.29
CA ASP A 63 -6.22 -3.44 -8.62
C ASP A 63 -4.91 -4.22 -8.47
N PRO A 64 -4.97 -5.56 -8.62
CA PRO A 64 -3.82 -6.44 -8.45
C PRO A 64 -2.96 -6.46 -9.73
N VAL A 65 -1.64 -6.34 -9.56
CA VAL A 65 -0.65 -6.33 -10.65
C VAL A 65 0.35 -7.46 -10.44
N GLY A 66 0.64 -8.24 -11.48
CA GLY A 66 1.45 -9.44 -11.36
C GLY A 66 1.88 -10.04 -12.70
N ASN A 67 2.56 -11.20 -12.62
CA ASN A 67 2.99 -11.99 -13.77
C ASN A 67 1.91 -13.02 -14.17
N SER A 68 2.28 -14.11 -14.85
CA SER A 68 1.32 -15.16 -15.26
C SER A 68 0.78 -16.04 -14.12
N THR A 69 1.49 -16.11 -12.99
CA THR A 69 1.22 -17.08 -11.89
C THR A 69 1.04 -16.42 -10.53
N HIS A 70 1.72 -15.29 -10.28
CA HIS A 70 1.73 -14.61 -9.00
C HIS A 70 1.42 -13.12 -9.15
N TRP A 71 0.82 -12.56 -8.12
CA TRP A 71 0.70 -11.13 -7.90
C TRP A 71 2.04 -10.57 -7.36
N HIS A 72 2.40 -9.36 -7.76
CA HIS A 72 3.58 -8.63 -7.29
C HIS A 72 3.21 -7.40 -6.45
N SER A 73 2.05 -6.82 -6.69
CA SER A 73 1.52 -5.70 -5.93
C SER A 73 0.00 -5.69 -6.01
N VAL A 74 -0.63 -5.06 -5.03
CA VAL A 74 -2.08 -4.80 -5.03
C VAL A 74 -2.29 -3.37 -4.61
N ASN A 75 -2.99 -2.61 -5.45
CA ASN A 75 -3.51 -1.33 -5.04
C ASN A 75 -4.90 -1.53 -4.42
N VAL A 76 -5.13 -0.93 -3.26
CA VAL A 76 -6.37 -1.08 -2.49
C VAL A 76 -7.02 0.27 -2.36
N THR A 77 -8.27 0.39 -2.79
CA THR A 77 -9.02 1.64 -2.59
C THR A 77 -9.88 1.54 -1.35
N ILE A 78 -9.65 2.43 -0.39
CA ILE A 78 -10.41 2.53 0.84
C ILE A 78 -11.25 3.81 0.78
N MET A 79 -12.54 3.69 1.01
CA MET A 79 -13.49 4.80 1.12
C MET A 79 -13.85 5.03 2.59
N ASN A 80 -13.81 6.29 3.00
CA ASN A 80 -14.26 6.73 4.31
C ASN A 80 -15.65 7.37 4.16
N LEU A 81 -16.67 6.75 4.76
CA LEU A 81 -18.04 7.24 4.75
C LEU A 81 -18.36 8.17 5.94
N ASN A 82 -17.36 8.45 6.78
CA ASN A 82 -17.49 9.33 7.92
C ASN A 82 -17.44 10.80 7.51
N THR A 83 -17.94 11.64 8.41
CA THR A 83 -17.82 13.11 8.31
C THR A 83 -16.45 13.63 8.77
N ALA A 84 -15.59 12.75 9.30
CA ALA A 84 -14.25 13.08 9.79
C ALA A 84 -13.20 12.16 9.16
N ASP A 85 -11.96 12.63 9.11
CA ASP A 85 -10.82 11.87 8.59
C ASP A 85 -10.53 10.65 9.46
N SER A 86 -10.25 9.52 8.82
CA SER A 86 -9.81 8.29 9.49
C SER A 86 -8.35 8.02 9.22
N ARG A 87 -7.66 7.42 10.19
CA ARG A 87 -6.23 7.06 10.08
C ARG A 87 -6.09 5.56 10.10
N VAL A 88 -5.39 5.02 9.10
CA VAL A 88 -5.10 3.58 9.05
C VAL A 88 -3.80 3.31 9.82
N THR A 89 -3.89 2.41 10.78
CA THR A 89 -2.78 2.01 11.66
C THR A 89 -2.06 0.78 11.10
N ALA A 90 -2.82 -0.20 10.61
CA ALA A 90 -2.27 -1.41 10.02
C ALA A 90 -3.13 -1.88 8.86
N ILE A 91 -2.50 -2.56 7.91
CA ILE A 91 -3.16 -3.21 6.78
C ILE A 91 -2.59 -4.62 6.69
N SER A 92 -3.46 -5.60 6.57
CA SER A 92 -3.09 -6.99 6.34
C SER A 92 -3.57 -7.44 4.96
N LEU A 93 -2.77 -8.28 4.32
CA LEU A 93 -3.17 -9.02 3.13
C LEU A 93 -2.99 -10.51 3.43
N ASN A 94 -4.05 -11.30 3.26
CA ASN A 94 -4.08 -12.74 3.53
C ASN A 94 -3.52 -13.08 4.94
N GLY A 95 -3.82 -12.24 5.93
CA GLY A 95 -3.40 -12.40 7.32
C GLY A 95 -1.97 -11.93 7.63
N VAL A 96 -1.23 -11.39 6.67
CA VAL A 96 0.13 -10.85 6.87
C VAL A 96 0.08 -9.33 6.85
N HIS A 97 0.57 -8.69 7.91
CA HIS A 97 0.59 -7.24 8.02
C HIS A 97 1.72 -6.60 7.21
N ALA A 98 1.39 -5.53 6.48
CA ALA A 98 2.36 -4.69 5.80
C ALA A 98 3.15 -3.86 6.82
N MET A 99 4.48 -3.91 6.75
CA MET A 99 5.39 -3.10 7.55
C MET A 99 5.49 -1.67 7.03
N ASN A 100 5.69 -1.52 5.71
CA ASN A 100 5.76 -0.22 5.03
C ASN A 100 4.95 -0.29 3.74
N TYR A 101 4.21 0.75 3.39
CA TYR A 101 3.45 0.81 2.15
C TYR A 101 3.43 2.25 1.61
N ARG A 102 2.90 2.43 0.39
CA ARG A 102 2.75 3.75 -0.23
C ARG A 102 1.27 4.06 -0.43
N ALA A 103 0.94 5.32 -0.62
CA ALA A 103 -0.41 5.74 -0.97
C ALA A 103 -0.37 6.74 -2.12
N LYS A 104 -1.43 6.78 -2.92
CA LYS A 104 -1.61 7.77 -3.98
C LYS A 104 -2.17 9.07 -3.44
N ASP A 105 -1.82 10.18 -4.07
CA ASP A 105 -2.39 11.48 -3.78
C ASP A 105 -3.91 11.48 -4.03
N GLY A 106 -4.64 12.21 -3.18
CA GLY A 106 -6.09 12.40 -3.30
C GLY A 106 -6.50 13.33 -4.44
N SER A 107 -5.53 13.89 -5.20
CA SER A 107 -5.77 14.76 -6.35
C SER A 107 -6.32 14.04 -7.60
N GLY A 108 -6.34 12.70 -7.59
CA GLY A 108 -6.87 11.89 -8.70
C GLY A 108 -5.95 11.81 -9.92
N SER A 109 -4.73 12.36 -9.85
CA SER A 109 -3.71 12.25 -10.92
C SER A 109 -3.10 10.85 -11.04
N GLY A 110 -3.34 9.98 -10.05
CA GLY A 110 -2.72 8.65 -9.96
C GLY A 110 -1.30 8.68 -9.40
N ASP A 111 -0.77 9.87 -9.05
CA ASP A 111 0.57 10.03 -8.49
C ASP A 111 0.62 9.55 -7.04
N LEU A 112 1.83 9.20 -6.58
CA LEU A 112 2.07 8.88 -5.17
C LEU A 112 2.02 10.14 -4.30
N ASP A 113 1.75 9.98 -3.00
CA ASP A 113 1.96 11.06 -2.03
C ASP A 113 3.45 11.44 -2.00
N TYR A 114 3.76 12.74 -2.09
CA TYR A 114 5.14 13.25 -1.99
C TYR A 114 5.32 14.20 -0.79
N TYR A 115 6.48 14.09 -0.14
CA TYR A 115 6.95 15.02 0.87
C TYR A 115 8.39 15.45 0.55
N LYS A 116 8.59 16.75 0.30
CA LYS A 116 9.91 17.32 -0.04
C LYS A 116 10.62 16.57 -1.20
N GLU A 117 9.90 16.27 -2.28
CA GLU A 117 10.39 15.51 -3.45
C GLU A 117 10.59 13.99 -3.22
N TYR A 118 10.26 13.47 -2.03
CA TYR A 118 10.30 12.04 -1.73
C TYR A 118 8.91 11.41 -1.73
N PRO A 119 8.71 10.21 -2.31
CA PRO A 119 7.44 9.50 -2.18
C PRO A 119 7.25 9.07 -0.73
N VAL A 120 6.11 9.37 -0.12
CA VAL A 120 5.85 9.11 1.29
C VAL A 120 5.68 7.61 1.52
N GLY A 121 6.50 7.05 2.40
CA GLY A 121 6.25 5.73 3.00
C GLY A 121 5.32 5.87 4.19
N TYR A 122 4.41 4.92 4.35
CA TYR A 122 3.50 4.83 5.49
C TYR A 122 3.77 3.55 6.26
N ASN A 123 3.62 3.61 7.57
CA ASN A 123 3.79 2.48 8.49
C ASN A 123 2.99 2.75 9.78
N PHE A 124 3.14 1.90 10.80
CA PHE A 124 2.43 2.06 12.07
C PHE A 124 2.70 3.40 12.78
N LYS A 125 3.89 4.00 12.57
CA LYS A 125 4.26 5.31 13.15
C LYS A 125 3.81 6.48 12.26
N LYS A 126 3.92 6.33 10.94
CA LYS A 126 3.45 7.28 9.94
C LYS A 126 2.19 6.74 9.27
N ARG A 127 1.04 6.99 9.91
CA ARG A 127 -0.28 6.51 9.48
C ARG A 127 -0.79 7.28 8.27
N VAL A 128 -1.37 6.57 7.31
CA VAL A 128 -2.08 7.17 6.17
C VAL A 128 -3.42 7.75 6.65
N VAL A 129 -3.81 8.87 6.06
CA VAL A 129 -5.09 9.53 6.31
C VAL A 129 -6.02 9.24 5.14
N VAL A 130 -7.21 8.71 5.45
CA VAL A 130 -8.31 8.58 4.51
C VAL A 130 -9.27 9.74 4.77
N PRO A 131 -9.40 10.70 3.83
CA PRO A 131 -10.15 11.93 4.07
C PRO A 131 -11.64 11.66 4.28
N ALA A 132 -12.31 12.50 5.07
CA ALA A 132 -13.76 12.45 5.28
C ALA A 132 -14.53 12.46 3.95
N ALA A 133 -15.55 11.60 3.84
CA ALA A 133 -16.37 11.44 2.63
C ALA A 133 -15.55 11.25 1.33
N GLY A 134 -14.34 10.72 1.44
CA GLY A 134 -13.41 10.55 0.33
C GLY A 134 -12.83 9.14 0.29
N SER A 135 -11.97 8.91 -0.70
CA SER A 135 -11.23 7.67 -0.82
C SER A 135 -9.72 7.93 -0.84
N LYS A 136 -8.97 6.88 -0.50
CA LYS A 136 -7.51 6.86 -0.60
C LYS A 136 -7.11 5.51 -1.17
N GLU A 137 -6.22 5.55 -2.16
CA GLU A 137 -5.66 4.34 -2.75
C GLU A 137 -4.30 4.04 -2.12
N ILE A 138 -4.14 2.80 -1.66
CA ILE A 138 -2.97 2.31 -0.94
C ILE A 138 -2.27 1.26 -1.80
N CYS A 139 -1.00 1.48 -2.09
CA CYS A 139 -0.18 0.60 -2.91
C CYS A 139 0.62 -0.36 -2.01
N LEU A 140 0.24 -1.63 -2.02
CA LEU A 140 0.92 -2.72 -1.32
C LEU A 140 1.84 -3.45 -2.31
N ASN A 141 3.15 -3.34 -2.14
CA ASN A 141 4.11 -4.08 -2.97
C ASN A 141 4.55 -5.33 -2.24
N PHE A 142 4.57 -6.50 -2.87
CA PHE A 142 4.98 -7.74 -2.18
C PHE A 142 6.50 -7.90 -2.11
N THR A 143 7.22 -7.04 -2.82
CA THR A 143 8.66 -6.85 -2.73
C THR A 143 9.00 -5.60 -1.92
N GLU A 144 10.29 -5.40 -1.65
CA GLU A 144 10.79 -4.16 -1.08
C GLU A 144 10.39 -2.93 -1.91
N ILE A 145 10.19 -1.81 -1.22
CA ILE A 145 10.04 -0.48 -1.82
C ILE A 145 11.42 0.14 -1.94
N VAL A 146 11.89 0.33 -3.17
CA VAL A 146 13.16 0.98 -3.48
C VAL A 146 12.93 2.41 -3.92
N ILE A 147 13.58 3.36 -3.26
CA ILE A 147 13.47 4.79 -3.54
C ILE A 147 14.86 5.31 -3.91
N ASN A 148 15.01 5.68 -5.18
CA ASN A 148 16.23 6.27 -5.72
C ASN A 148 16.09 7.79 -5.75
N THR A 149 17.02 8.49 -5.11
CA THR A 149 17.08 9.97 -5.11
C THR A 149 18.51 10.42 -5.28
N SER A 150 18.71 11.70 -5.58
CA SER A 150 20.04 12.25 -5.73
C SER A 150 20.10 13.73 -5.39
N GLU A 151 21.25 14.15 -4.89
CA GLU A 151 21.66 15.54 -4.86
C GLU A 151 22.14 15.91 -6.26
N ASN A 152 21.21 16.31 -7.12
CA ASN A 152 21.52 16.80 -8.46
C ASN A 152 21.91 18.28 -8.41
N GLY A 153 22.89 18.68 -9.24
CA GLY A 153 23.21 20.10 -9.46
C GLY A 153 24.65 20.51 -9.24
N ASN A 154 25.62 19.64 -9.50
CA ASN A 154 27.05 19.95 -9.35
C ASN A 154 27.36 20.49 -7.95
N ILE A 155 27.21 19.64 -6.92
CA ILE A 155 27.53 20.03 -5.55
C ILE A 155 28.99 20.49 -5.54
N THR A 156 29.16 21.78 -5.30
CA THR A 156 30.46 22.41 -5.08
C THR A 156 30.55 22.71 -3.61
N PHE A 157 31.58 22.18 -2.94
CA PHE A 157 31.83 22.46 -1.54
C PHE A 157 32.51 23.84 -1.40
N THR A 158 31.84 24.90 -1.85
CA THR A 158 32.38 26.26 -1.93
C THR A 158 32.81 26.83 -0.57
N GLY A 159 32.22 26.34 0.52
CA GLY A 159 32.63 26.67 1.89
C GLY A 159 33.92 25.96 2.35
N TRP A 160 34.41 24.97 1.61
CA TRP A 160 35.66 24.27 1.91
C TRP A 160 36.82 25.04 1.28
N THR A 161 37.36 26.03 1.99
CA THR A 161 38.43 26.90 1.48
C THR A 161 39.85 26.33 1.67
N ASN A 162 40.00 25.34 2.56
CA ASN A 162 41.28 24.71 2.87
C ASN A 162 41.15 23.18 2.86
N ASN A 163 41.61 22.56 1.77
CA ASN A 163 41.59 21.10 1.60
C ASN A 163 42.54 20.35 2.55
N SER A 164 43.21 21.04 3.49
CA SER A 164 44.03 20.43 4.55
C SER A 164 43.26 20.16 5.86
N VAL A 165 41.95 20.48 5.91
CA VAL A 165 41.08 20.22 7.08
C VAL A 165 39.80 19.53 6.60
N ASN A 166 39.24 18.64 7.44
CA ASN A 166 37.95 18.02 7.15
C ASN A 166 36.85 19.08 7.00
N TYR A 167 35.88 18.80 6.12
CA TYR A 167 34.75 19.69 5.90
C TYR A 167 33.44 18.91 5.92
N THR A 168 32.49 19.38 6.72
CA THR A 168 31.17 18.80 6.84
C THR A 168 30.16 19.64 6.09
N TYR A 169 29.37 19.01 5.22
CA TYR A 169 28.34 19.65 4.41
C TYR A 169 26.98 19.00 4.67
N PRO A 170 25.93 19.77 4.98
CA PRO A 170 24.58 19.24 5.14
C PRO A 170 23.97 18.90 3.78
N LEU A 171 23.41 17.70 3.66
CA LEU A 171 22.80 17.19 2.43
C LEU A 171 21.28 17.44 2.47
N PRO A 172 20.74 18.45 1.77
CA PRO A 172 19.35 18.86 1.90
C PRO A 172 18.34 17.81 1.39
N LYS A 173 18.76 16.97 0.45
CA LYS A 173 18.04 15.81 -0.06
C LYS A 173 18.66 14.51 0.48
N HIS A 174 19.15 14.51 1.71
CA HIS A 174 19.45 13.24 2.36
C HIS A 174 18.15 12.49 2.68
N PRO A 175 18.05 11.15 2.50
CA PRO A 175 16.83 10.41 2.80
C PRO A 175 16.29 10.63 4.22
N ARG A 176 17.16 10.89 5.20
CA ARG A 176 16.76 11.21 6.58
C ARG A 176 15.95 12.49 6.75
N VAL A 177 16.04 13.42 5.79
CA VAL A 177 15.23 14.65 5.78
C VAL A 177 13.76 14.34 5.52
N ALA A 178 13.48 13.33 4.69
CA ALA A 178 12.13 12.85 4.40
C ALA A 178 11.69 11.69 5.29
N TYR A 179 12.63 10.86 5.73
CA TYR A 179 12.40 9.66 6.54
C TYR A 179 13.19 9.72 7.87
N PRO A 180 12.69 10.48 8.86
CA PRO A 180 13.31 10.55 10.18
C PRO A 180 13.32 9.18 10.86
N TYR A 181 14.43 8.85 11.54
CA TYR A 181 14.60 7.56 12.23
C TYR A 181 13.47 7.25 13.23
N VAL A 182 12.95 8.28 13.90
CA VAL A 182 11.82 8.14 14.84
C VAL A 182 10.61 7.47 14.17
N LEU A 183 10.36 7.77 12.90
CA LEU A 183 9.24 7.25 12.12
C LEU A 183 9.60 6.01 11.31
N TYR A 184 10.87 5.86 10.90
CA TYR A 184 11.35 4.75 10.07
C TYR A 184 12.64 4.14 10.66
N PRO A 185 12.52 3.36 11.75
CA PRO A 185 13.68 2.76 12.40
C PRO A 185 14.37 1.71 11.53
N ASP A 186 13.60 1.00 10.70
CA ASP A 186 14.05 -0.14 9.89
C ASP A 186 14.52 0.27 8.49
N MET A 187 14.55 1.57 8.19
CA MET A 187 15.00 2.09 6.90
C MET A 187 16.50 1.84 6.71
N VAL A 188 16.84 1.12 5.65
CA VAL A 188 18.22 0.94 5.18
C VAL A 188 18.44 1.84 3.96
N TYR A 189 19.58 2.52 3.90
CA TYR A 189 19.96 3.25 2.69
C TYR A 189 21.43 3.02 2.36
N SER A 190 21.72 3.10 1.07
CA SER A 190 23.08 3.14 0.54
C SER A 190 23.28 4.45 -0.23
N ALA A 191 24.49 4.98 -0.19
CA ALA A 191 24.86 6.19 -0.89
C ALA A 191 26.04 5.93 -1.81
N THR A 192 26.02 6.52 -3.00
CA THR A 192 27.15 6.49 -3.94
C THR A 192 27.50 7.90 -4.36
N VAL A 193 28.76 8.28 -4.15
CA VAL A 193 29.29 9.59 -4.54
C VAL A 193 30.07 9.42 -5.84
N LYS A 194 29.84 10.31 -6.82
CA LYS A 194 30.49 10.29 -8.13
C LYS A 194 31.02 11.67 -8.47
N ASN A 195 32.27 11.75 -8.95
CA ASN A 195 32.83 13.00 -9.48
C ASN A 195 32.35 13.22 -10.93
N VAL A 196 31.89 14.43 -11.20
CA VAL A 196 31.35 14.87 -12.48
C VAL A 196 32.26 15.95 -13.06
N THR A 197 32.96 15.63 -14.14
CA THR A 197 33.75 16.61 -14.89
C THR A 197 33.16 16.74 -16.28
N GLY A 198 32.38 17.80 -16.52
CA GLY A 198 31.58 17.92 -17.75
C GLY A 198 30.36 16.99 -17.76
N SER A 199 29.94 16.50 -18.93
CA SER A 199 28.77 15.60 -19.06
C SER A 199 29.07 14.12 -18.76
N ASN A 200 30.33 13.77 -18.44
CA ASN A 200 30.74 12.39 -18.21
C ASN A 200 31.06 12.14 -16.73
N VAL A 201 30.53 11.03 -16.20
CA VAL A 201 30.84 10.50 -14.86
C VAL A 201 32.19 9.77 -14.94
N ILE A 202 33.19 10.22 -14.19
CA ILE A 202 34.58 9.76 -14.43
C ILE A 202 35.09 8.80 -13.37
N VAL A 203 34.80 8.99 -12.07
CA VAL A 203 35.36 8.14 -10.99
C VAL A 203 34.46 8.12 -9.74
N THR A 204 34.29 6.95 -9.12
CA THR A 204 33.78 6.82 -7.74
C THR A 204 34.95 7.07 -6.77
N PRO A 205 34.94 8.16 -5.96
CA PRO A 205 36.00 8.40 -4.99
C PRO A 205 36.01 7.27 -3.96
N SER A 206 37.12 6.54 -3.82
CA SER A 206 37.26 5.51 -2.79
C SER A 206 37.78 6.11 -1.48
N GLY A 207 37.12 5.81 -0.36
CA GLY A 207 37.66 5.93 1.01
C GLY A 207 37.77 7.33 1.64
N ASN A 208 37.15 8.37 1.07
CA ASN A 208 37.51 9.76 1.40
C ASN A 208 36.37 10.64 1.94
N TYR A 209 35.24 10.02 2.27
CA TYR A 209 34.13 10.70 2.92
C TYR A 209 33.42 9.75 3.89
N GLU A 210 32.79 10.32 4.89
CA GLU A 210 31.87 9.64 5.80
C GLU A 210 30.54 10.37 5.74
N MET A 211 29.44 9.63 5.63
CA MET A 211 28.10 10.20 5.79
C MET A 211 27.60 9.83 7.18
N ASP A 212 27.21 10.84 7.95
CA ASP A 212 26.59 10.61 9.23
C ASP A 212 25.10 10.24 9.05
N THR A 213 24.52 9.72 10.12
CA THR A 213 23.11 9.32 10.16
C THR A 213 22.15 10.52 10.22
N THR A 214 22.66 11.73 10.40
CA THR A 214 21.89 12.98 10.44
C THR A 214 21.77 13.65 9.06
N GLY A 215 22.47 13.11 8.06
CA GLY A 215 22.43 13.61 6.69
C GLY A 215 23.49 14.67 6.39
N ASN A 216 24.64 14.63 7.06
CA ASN A 216 25.81 15.39 6.65
C ASN A 216 26.85 14.46 6.01
N ILE A 217 27.55 14.98 5.02
CA ILE A 217 28.76 14.35 4.48
C ILE A 217 29.98 15.07 5.03
N THR A 218 30.90 14.32 5.64
CA THR A 218 32.21 14.80 6.07
C THR A 218 33.26 14.33 5.06
N LEU A 219 33.94 15.30 4.45
CA LEU A 219 35.01 15.09 3.48
C LEU A 219 36.35 15.10 4.22
N PHE A 220 37.20 14.10 3.98
CA PHE A 220 38.50 14.01 4.63
C PHE A 220 39.60 14.73 3.84
N TYR A 221 40.44 15.49 4.53
CA TYR A 221 41.55 16.25 3.90
C TYR A 221 42.60 15.34 3.25
N THR A 222 42.73 14.09 3.70
CA THR A 222 43.64 13.09 3.13
C THR A 222 43.11 12.47 1.83
N GLY A 223 41.97 12.94 1.34
CA GLY A 223 41.22 12.31 0.27
C GLY A 223 41.39 12.92 -1.12
N SER A 224 40.81 12.22 -2.10
CA SER A 224 40.75 12.61 -3.52
C SER A 224 39.62 13.57 -3.86
N MET A 225 38.76 13.92 -2.89
CA MET A 225 37.71 14.90 -3.09
C MET A 225 38.27 16.31 -2.87
N THR A 226 38.07 17.20 -3.84
CA THR A 226 38.43 18.62 -3.77
C THR A 226 37.19 19.53 -3.85
N ASN A 227 37.30 20.72 -3.29
CA ASN A 227 36.33 21.82 -3.41
C ASN A 227 36.16 22.37 -4.85
N THR A 228 37.06 22.04 -5.77
CA THR A 228 37.06 22.49 -7.18
C THR A 228 36.38 21.53 -8.15
N SER A 229 36.00 20.33 -7.67
CA SER A 229 35.29 19.33 -8.48
C SER A 229 33.80 19.35 -8.17
N ASN A 230 32.98 18.90 -9.12
CA ASN A 230 31.55 18.75 -8.92
C ASN A 230 31.23 17.30 -8.57
N TYR A 231 30.29 17.11 -7.64
CA TYR A 231 29.85 15.77 -7.27
C TYR A 231 28.36 15.61 -7.43
N THR A 232 27.99 14.37 -7.78
CA THR A 232 26.62 13.88 -7.68
C THR A 232 26.60 12.80 -6.62
N ILE A 233 25.63 12.88 -5.72
CA ILE A 233 25.42 11.89 -4.67
C ILE A 233 24.08 11.24 -4.93
N ASN A 234 24.09 9.93 -5.16
CA ASN A 234 22.88 9.13 -5.36
C ASN A 234 22.60 8.31 -4.12
N TYR A 235 21.36 8.31 -3.66
CA TYR A 235 20.88 7.50 -2.56
C TYR A 235 19.88 6.47 -3.06
N THR A 236 20.04 5.24 -2.58
CA THR A 236 19.05 4.18 -2.73
C THR A 236 18.58 3.78 -1.34
N THR A 237 17.29 4.00 -1.07
CA THR A 237 16.64 3.68 0.21
C THR A 237 15.72 2.48 0.02
N HIS A 238 15.79 1.52 0.94
CA HIS A 238 15.02 0.28 0.93
C HIS A 238 14.07 0.26 2.13
N PHE A 239 12.82 -0.16 1.86
CA PHE A 239 11.83 -0.46 2.89
C PHE A 239 11.24 -1.83 2.62
N ASP A 240 11.30 -2.72 3.61
CA ASP A 240 10.58 -3.98 3.54
C ASP A 240 9.07 -3.72 3.66
N THR A 241 8.29 -4.26 2.72
CA THR A 241 6.83 -4.12 2.74
C THR A 241 6.19 -5.25 3.55
N PHE A 242 6.61 -6.50 3.31
CA PHE A 242 6.13 -7.70 3.99
C PHE A 242 7.34 -8.55 4.41
N PRO A 243 7.20 -9.42 5.43
CA PRO A 243 8.21 -10.44 5.72
C PRO A 243 8.44 -11.34 4.49
N PRO A 244 9.65 -11.38 3.89
CA PRO A 244 9.90 -12.19 2.70
C PRO A 244 10.14 -13.69 3.05
N PRO A 245 9.79 -14.63 2.14
CA PRO A 245 9.08 -14.43 0.88
C PRO A 245 7.57 -14.33 1.09
N PHE A 246 6.90 -13.42 0.36
CA PHE A 246 5.45 -13.25 0.40
C PHE A 246 4.83 -13.41 -1.01
N PRO A 247 4.82 -14.63 -1.58
CA PRO A 247 4.18 -14.89 -2.86
C PRO A 247 2.67 -15.03 -2.66
N VAL A 248 1.89 -14.37 -3.52
CA VAL A 248 0.43 -14.54 -3.55
C VAL A 248 0.02 -15.04 -4.93
N SER A 249 -0.62 -16.21 -4.98
CA SER A 249 -1.05 -16.81 -6.24
C SER A 249 -2.24 -16.09 -6.85
N LYS A 250 -2.34 -16.08 -8.18
CA LYS A 250 -3.53 -15.54 -8.87
C LYS A 250 -4.81 -16.35 -8.63
N ASN A 251 -4.67 -17.61 -8.24
CA ASN A 251 -5.79 -18.52 -8.04
C ASN A 251 -6.39 -18.46 -6.64
N GLU A 252 -5.75 -17.73 -5.73
CA GLU A 252 -6.14 -17.61 -4.34
C GLU A 252 -6.94 -16.31 -4.12
N PRO A 253 -7.91 -16.33 -3.19
CA PRO A 253 -8.62 -15.11 -2.82
C PRO A 253 -7.66 -14.13 -2.14
N LEU A 254 -7.95 -12.84 -2.31
CA LEU A 254 -7.25 -11.74 -1.64
C LEU A 254 -8.12 -11.21 -0.51
N THR A 255 -7.73 -11.47 0.73
CA THR A 255 -8.38 -10.94 1.92
C THR A 255 -7.59 -9.76 2.44
N ILE A 256 -8.24 -8.58 2.47
CA ILE A 256 -7.65 -7.35 2.96
C ILE A 256 -8.31 -6.99 4.27
N GLU A 257 -7.48 -6.75 5.28
CA GLU A 257 -7.90 -6.26 6.58
C GLU A 257 -7.29 -4.88 6.82
N VAL A 258 -8.10 -3.93 7.26
CA VAL A 258 -7.68 -2.55 7.58
C VAL A 258 -8.02 -2.26 9.03
N ILE A 259 -7.02 -1.88 9.81
CA ILE A 259 -7.17 -1.50 11.21
C ILE A 259 -6.98 0.01 11.33
N THR A 260 -7.95 0.72 11.91
CA THR A 260 -7.90 2.17 12.07
C THR A 260 -7.25 2.61 13.38
N SER A 261 -7.12 3.91 13.60
CA SER A 261 -6.65 4.47 14.88
C SER A 261 -7.63 4.24 16.03
N LEU A 262 -8.89 3.97 15.73
CA LEU A 262 -9.93 3.64 16.71
C LEU A 262 -10.02 2.13 16.98
N ILE A 263 -9.10 1.33 16.42
CA ILE A 263 -8.99 -0.13 16.59
C ILE A 263 -10.17 -0.87 15.92
N ASN A 264 -10.94 -0.19 15.07
CA ASN A 264 -11.91 -0.87 14.21
C ASN A 264 -11.20 -1.66 13.12
N ILE A 265 -11.76 -2.83 12.83
CA ILE A 265 -11.26 -3.76 11.82
C ILE A 265 -12.27 -3.82 10.69
N PHE A 266 -11.81 -3.52 9.47
CA PHE A 266 -12.59 -3.59 8.25
C PHE A 266 -11.97 -4.64 7.34
N GLU A 267 -12.73 -5.69 7.02
CA GLU A 267 -12.27 -6.82 6.23
C GLU A 267 -13.06 -6.93 4.94
N ARG A 268 -12.39 -7.26 3.84
CA ARG A 268 -13.02 -7.65 2.59
C ARG A 268 -12.19 -8.70 1.88
N THR A 269 -12.86 -9.74 1.40
CA THR A 269 -12.27 -10.78 0.57
C THR A 269 -12.69 -10.59 -0.87
N PHE A 270 -11.73 -10.71 -1.79
CA PHE A 270 -11.91 -10.67 -3.23
C PHE A 270 -11.62 -12.05 -3.81
N MET A 271 -12.57 -12.63 -4.55
CA MET A 271 -12.43 -13.96 -5.11
C MET A 271 -12.00 -13.86 -6.59
N PRO A 272 -11.13 -14.76 -7.07
CA PRO A 272 -10.88 -14.83 -8.51
C PRO A 272 -12.11 -15.38 -9.25
N PRO A 273 -12.37 -14.89 -10.48
CA PRO A 273 -13.47 -15.39 -11.29
C PRO A 273 -13.30 -16.87 -11.64
N VAL A 274 -14.41 -17.56 -11.91
CA VAL A 274 -14.44 -18.99 -12.28
C VAL A 274 -14.60 -19.12 -13.81
N PRO A 275 -13.54 -19.47 -14.56
CA PRO A 275 -13.63 -19.71 -15.99
C PRO A 275 -14.32 -21.05 -16.26
N LEU A 276 -15.41 -21.00 -17.02
CA LEU A 276 -16.08 -22.16 -17.59
C LEU A 276 -16.18 -21.97 -19.10
N ALA A 277 -15.66 -22.95 -19.84
CA ALA A 277 -15.61 -22.93 -21.28
C ALA A 277 -16.31 -24.17 -21.84
N GLU A 278 -17.17 -23.95 -22.83
CA GLU A 278 -17.80 -24.97 -23.64
C GLU A 278 -17.31 -24.85 -25.09
N VAL A 279 -17.13 -26.00 -25.73
CA VAL A 279 -16.75 -26.09 -27.14
C VAL A 279 -17.88 -26.78 -27.91
N GLN A 280 -18.41 -26.08 -28.92
CA GLN A 280 -19.49 -26.56 -29.76
C GLN A 280 -19.01 -26.70 -31.21
N PHE A 281 -19.42 -27.78 -31.88
CA PHE A 281 -19.14 -28.03 -33.29
C PHE A 281 -20.41 -27.79 -34.10
N GLU A 282 -20.30 -26.93 -35.10
CA GLU A 282 -21.42 -26.53 -35.94
C GLU A 282 -21.05 -26.64 -37.43
N ILE A 283 -22.06 -26.73 -38.27
CA ILE A 283 -21.90 -26.84 -39.73
C ILE A 283 -22.57 -25.64 -40.36
N GLU A 284 -21.83 -24.87 -41.17
CA GLU A 284 -22.41 -23.81 -41.98
C GLU A 284 -22.44 -24.18 -43.46
N ARG A 285 -23.47 -23.69 -44.14
CA ARG A 285 -23.59 -23.74 -45.59
C ARG A 285 -22.97 -22.47 -46.17
N VAL A 286 -21.90 -22.61 -46.93
CA VAL A 286 -21.22 -21.52 -47.63
C VAL A 286 -21.60 -21.56 -49.11
N VAL A 287 -21.88 -20.40 -49.70
CA VAL A 287 -22.14 -20.25 -51.13
C VAL A 287 -21.05 -19.36 -51.71
N ASP A 288 -20.32 -19.87 -52.70
CA ASP A 288 -19.27 -19.09 -53.37
C ASP A 288 -19.86 -18.06 -54.37
N SER A 289 -19.01 -17.21 -54.94
CA SER A 289 -19.41 -16.20 -55.92
C SER A 289 -20.01 -16.78 -57.21
N ASN A 290 -19.80 -18.07 -57.46
CA ASN A 290 -20.29 -18.79 -58.64
C ASN A 290 -21.58 -19.59 -58.34
N GLY A 291 -22.13 -19.47 -57.12
CA GLY A 291 -23.33 -20.18 -56.68
C GLY A 291 -23.09 -21.64 -56.27
N SER A 292 -21.84 -22.10 -56.20
CA SER A 292 -21.50 -23.42 -55.68
C SER A 292 -21.73 -23.45 -54.17
N VAL A 293 -22.31 -24.55 -53.69
CA VAL A 293 -22.63 -24.76 -52.28
C VAL A 293 -21.60 -25.70 -51.67
N SER A 294 -20.95 -25.28 -50.60
CA SER A 294 -20.12 -26.13 -49.76
C SER A 294 -20.60 -26.11 -48.30
N TYR A 295 -20.29 -27.16 -47.57
CA TYR A 295 -20.51 -27.21 -46.12
C TYR A 295 -19.14 -27.17 -45.44
N ARG A 296 -19.04 -26.38 -44.37
CA ARG A 296 -17.83 -26.26 -43.58
C ARG A 296 -18.16 -26.40 -42.10
N ASP A 297 -17.40 -27.26 -41.43
CA ASP A 297 -17.44 -27.40 -39.99
C ASP A 297 -16.68 -26.23 -39.35
N TYR A 298 -17.23 -25.72 -38.25
CA TYR A 298 -16.58 -24.68 -37.48
C TYR A 298 -16.80 -24.87 -35.99
N LEU A 299 -15.87 -24.30 -35.24
CA LEU A 299 -15.88 -24.33 -33.79
C LEU A 299 -16.53 -23.06 -33.25
N ILE A 300 -17.29 -23.20 -32.17
CA ILE A 300 -17.71 -22.09 -31.32
C ILE A 300 -17.13 -22.33 -29.93
N LEU A 301 -16.46 -21.31 -29.40
CA LEU A 301 -16.00 -21.27 -28.02
C LEU A 301 -16.98 -20.41 -27.24
N ASP A 302 -17.57 -20.96 -26.19
CA ASP A 302 -18.58 -20.30 -25.38
C ASP A 302 -18.14 -20.27 -23.91
N ALA A 303 -18.02 -19.07 -23.35
CA ALA A 303 -17.67 -18.84 -21.94
C ALA A 303 -18.86 -18.30 -21.13
N SER A 304 -20.09 -18.39 -21.65
CA SER A 304 -21.28 -17.79 -21.04
C SER A 304 -21.59 -18.31 -19.63
N ASP A 305 -21.13 -19.52 -19.30
CA ASP A 305 -21.31 -20.11 -17.97
C ASP A 305 -20.25 -19.65 -16.96
N SER A 306 -19.21 -18.92 -17.40
CA SER A 306 -18.22 -18.35 -16.48
C SER A 306 -18.90 -17.35 -15.55
N PHE A 307 -18.49 -17.33 -14.29
CA PHE A 307 -19.09 -16.43 -13.29
C PHE A 307 -18.05 -15.92 -12.30
N ASP A 308 -18.35 -14.79 -11.68
CA ASP A 308 -17.55 -14.21 -10.62
C ASP A 308 -18.36 -14.20 -9.31
N PRO A 309 -17.89 -14.83 -8.22
CA PRO A 309 -18.68 -14.97 -6.99
C PRO A 309 -19.02 -13.65 -6.28
N ASP A 310 -18.15 -12.65 -6.36
CA ASP A 310 -18.24 -11.38 -5.63
C ASP A 310 -18.45 -10.15 -6.53
N GLY A 311 -18.60 -10.36 -7.83
CA GLY A 311 -18.70 -9.30 -8.83
C GLY A 311 -19.24 -9.79 -10.17
N PHE A 312 -18.64 -9.28 -11.26
CA PHE A 312 -18.99 -9.67 -12.63
C PHE A 312 -17.77 -9.68 -13.55
N ILE A 313 -17.83 -10.53 -14.57
CA ILE A 313 -16.74 -10.66 -15.55
C ILE A 313 -16.79 -9.48 -16.53
N THR A 314 -15.66 -8.79 -16.68
CA THR A 314 -15.49 -7.64 -17.58
C THR A 314 -14.82 -8.03 -18.89
N GLU A 315 -14.04 -9.11 -18.91
CA GLU A 315 -13.25 -9.50 -20.08
C GLU A 315 -13.09 -11.02 -20.22
N TYR A 316 -13.14 -11.48 -21.47
CA TYR A 316 -12.93 -12.87 -21.88
C TYR A 316 -11.87 -12.91 -22.98
N ARG A 317 -10.82 -13.71 -22.77
CA ARG A 317 -9.69 -13.87 -23.68
C ARG A 317 -9.42 -15.35 -23.92
N TRP A 318 -9.30 -15.73 -25.17
CA TRP A 318 -9.08 -17.11 -25.57
C TRP A 318 -7.69 -17.28 -26.17
N ALA A 319 -7.03 -18.37 -25.84
CA ALA A 319 -5.82 -18.81 -26.50
C ALA A 319 -6.04 -20.19 -27.12
N VAL A 320 -5.55 -20.38 -28.33
CA VAL A 320 -5.74 -21.61 -29.11
C VAL A 320 -4.42 -22.00 -29.76
N TRP A 321 -3.99 -23.23 -29.53
CA TRP A 321 -2.79 -23.82 -30.10
C TRP A 321 -3.14 -25.05 -30.93
N ASP A 322 -2.37 -25.33 -31.97
CA ASP A 322 -2.38 -26.60 -32.71
C ASP A 322 -0.98 -27.20 -32.65
N ASN A 323 -0.85 -28.39 -32.05
CA ASN A 323 0.45 -29.02 -31.79
C ASN A 323 1.45 -28.05 -31.12
N SER A 324 0.98 -27.34 -30.09
CA SER A 324 1.71 -26.28 -29.37
C SER A 324 2.08 -25.03 -30.19
N THR A 325 1.69 -24.95 -31.46
CA THR A 325 1.85 -23.73 -32.28
C THR A 325 0.69 -22.79 -32.03
N SER A 326 0.96 -21.57 -31.55
CA SER A 326 -0.07 -20.57 -31.24
C SER A 326 -0.78 -20.11 -32.51
N ILE A 327 -2.09 -20.38 -32.61
CA ILE A 327 -2.97 -19.85 -33.66
C ILE A 327 -3.60 -18.54 -33.19
N TYR A 328 -4.06 -18.53 -31.94
CA TYR A 328 -4.57 -17.37 -31.24
C TYR A 328 -3.85 -17.23 -29.91
N ASP A 329 -3.37 -16.02 -29.63
CA ASP A 329 -2.97 -15.64 -28.28
C ASP A 329 -4.14 -14.93 -27.58
N TYR A 330 -3.98 -14.72 -26.27
CA TYR A 330 -4.95 -14.02 -25.42
C TYR A 330 -5.31 -12.60 -25.87
N ASN A 331 -4.55 -11.99 -26.77
CA ASN A 331 -4.80 -10.63 -27.23
C ASN A 331 -5.60 -10.58 -28.55
N ASN A 332 -5.66 -11.70 -29.27
CA ASN A 332 -6.19 -11.74 -30.63
C ASN A 332 -7.55 -12.44 -30.76
N LEU A 333 -8.04 -13.10 -29.70
CA LEU A 333 -9.37 -13.71 -29.67
C LEU A 333 -10.07 -13.36 -28.36
N THR A 334 -10.93 -12.34 -28.41
CA THR A 334 -11.64 -11.82 -27.23
C THR A 334 -13.15 -11.91 -27.40
N GLY A 335 -13.86 -12.06 -26.29
CA GLY A 335 -15.33 -12.12 -26.25
C GLY A 335 -15.86 -13.36 -25.54
N MET A 336 -17.07 -13.23 -24.99
CA MET A 336 -17.74 -14.31 -24.25
C MET A 336 -18.06 -15.51 -25.14
N LYS A 337 -18.50 -15.27 -26.38
CA LYS A 337 -18.77 -16.31 -27.38
C LYS A 337 -18.07 -15.96 -28.69
N VAL A 338 -17.16 -16.81 -29.13
CA VAL A 338 -16.26 -16.51 -30.26
C VAL A 338 -16.14 -17.67 -31.23
N ARG A 339 -15.78 -17.33 -32.47
CA ARG A 339 -15.50 -18.30 -33.54
C ARG A 339 -14.05 -18.15 -34.02
N PRO A 340 -13.17 -19.12 -33.79
CA PRO A 340 -11.78 -19.07 -34.24
C PRO A 340 -11.65 -19.37 -35.75
N VAL A 341 -11.83 -18.35 -36.60
CA VAL A 341 -11.83 -18.49 -38.07
C VAL A 341 -10.49 -18.91 -38.70
N LYS A 342 -9.35 -18.68 -38.03
CA LYS A 342 -8.00 -19.08 -38.48
C LYS A 342 -7.73 -20.56 -38.24
N LEU A 343 -8.52 -21.21 -37.39
CA LEU A 343 -8.41 -22.64 -37.13
C LEU A 343 -8.99 -23.43 -38.30
N ASN A 344 -8.18 -24.33 -38.87
CA ASN A 344 -8.63 -25.24 -39.92
C ASN A 344 -8.78 -26.65 -39.37
N LEU A 345 -10.01 -26.99 -38.99
CA LEU A 345 -10.36 -28.30 -38.40
C LEU A 345 -10.04 -29.50 -39.32
N ALA A 346 -9.85 -29.29 -40.62
CA ALA A 346 -9.48 -30.37 -41.54
C ALA A 346 -7.98 -30.74 -41.49
N THR A 347 -7.13 -29.85 -40.97
CA THR A 347 -5.67 -30.04 -40.94
C THR A 347 -5.08 -30.05 -39.53
N CYS A 348 -5.77 -29.48 -38.56
CA CYS A 348 -5.36 -29.52 -37.16
C CYS A 348 -5.50 -30.93 -36.59
N GLN A 349 -4.59 -31.30 -35.68
CA GLN A 349 -4.57 -32.65 -35.09
C GLN A 349 -4.62 -32.64 -33.57
N ASN A 350 -4.12 -31.59 -32.92
CA ASN A 350 -4.13 -31.53 -31.46
C ASN A 350 -4.36 -30.08 -31.06
N VAL A 351 -5.64 -29.71 -30.98
CA VAL A 351 -6.04 -28.35 -30.65
C VAL A 351 -6.15 -28.22 -29.14
N GLU A 352 -5.35 -27.33 -28.56
CA GLU A 352 -5.44 -26.93 -27.16
C GLU A 352 -6.13 -25.57 -27.06
N ILE A 353 -7.09 -25.45 -26.15
CA ILE A 353 -7.85 -24.22 -25.90
C ILE A 353 -7.74 -23.87 -24.43
N ASP A 354 -7.45 -22.60 -24.16
CA ASP A 354 -7.45 -22.03 -22.82
C ASP A 354 -8.27 -20.72 -22.81
N LEU A 355 -8.90 -20.46 -21.67
CA LEU A 355 -9.75 -19.30 -21.42
C LEU A 355 -9.19 -18.53 -20.23
N GLU A 356 -8.94 -17.25 -20.43
CA GLU A 356 -8.62 -16.28 -19.38
C GLU A 356 -9.82 -15.34 -19.20
N VAL A 357 -10.29 -15.24 -17.95
CA VAL A 357 -11.37 -14.32 -17.55
C VAL A 357 -10.85 -13.30 -16.55
N ARG A 358 -11.31 -12.05 -16.69
CA ARG A 358 -11.03 -10.94 -15.77
C ARG A 358 -12.32 -10.37 -15.22
N ASP A 359 -12.37 -10.13 -13.92
CA ASP A 359 -13.51 -9.55 -13.22
C ASP A 359 -13.49 -8.01 -13.20
N ASP A 360 -14.40 -7.38 -12.46
CA ASP A 360 -14.46 -5.93 -12.23
C ASP A 360 -13.45 -5.42 -11.21
N THR A 361 -12.79 -6.32 -10.47
CA THR A 361 -11.75 -6.02 -9.47
C THR A 361 -10.32 -6.21 -10.00
N GLY A 362 -10.18 -6.57 -11.27
CA GLY A 362 -8.90 -6.80 -11.93
C GLY A 362 -8.27 -8.17 -11.64
N MET A 363 -8.93 -9.02 -10.85
CA MET A 363 -8.55 -10.41 -10.66
C MET A 363 -8.69 -11.18 -11.97
N VAL A 364 -7.80 -12.16 -12.16
CA VAL A 364 -7.71 -12.94 -13.38
C VAL A 364 -7.61 -14.41 -13.01
N SER A 365 -8.35 -15.26 -13.71
CA SER A 365 -8.24 -16.71 -13.60
C SER A 365 -8.22 -17.34 -14.98
N ARG A 366 -7.52 -18.47 -15.11
CA ARG A 366 -7.45 -19.26 -16.34
C ARG A 366 -8.04 -20.64 -16.17
N LEU A 367 -8.60 -21.17 -17.24
CA LEU A 367 -9.12 -22.53 -17.28
C LEU A 367 -7.98 -23.54 -17.04
N SER A 368 -6.83 -23.34 -17.68
CA SER A 368 -5.61 -24.15 -17.49
C SER A 368 -5.15 -24.27 -16.05
N GLN A 369 -5.39 -23.24 -15.24
CA GLN A 369 -4.97 -23.17 -13.84
C GLN A 369 -5.96 -23.89 -12.89
N ARG A 370 -7.20 -24.11 -13.32
CA ARG A 370 -8.27 -24.69 -12.51
C ARG A 370 -8.56 -26.15 -12.90
N SER A 371 -8.76 -26.38 -14.18
CA SER A 371 -9.26 -27.65 -14.73
C SER A 371 -8.38 -28.21 -15.85
N GLY A 372 -7.35 -27.47 -16.27
CA GLY A 372 -6.50 -27.80 -17.43
C GLY A 372 -7.03 -27.19 -18.73
N ASN A 373 -6.33 -27.46 -19.83
CA ASN A 373 -6.73 -27.01 -21.17
C ASN A 373 -7.82 -27.94 -21.72
N ILE A 374 -8.69 -27.41 -22.58
CA ILE A 374 -9.54 -28.26 -23.40
C ILE A 374 -8.71 -28.77 -24.57
N THR A 375 -8.66 -30.08 -24.76
CA THR A 375 -7.97 -30.72 -25.87
C THR A 375 -8.95 -31.35 -26.84
N ILE A 376 -8.77 -31.08 -28.13
CA ILE A 376 -9.52 -31.71 -29.22
C ILE A 376 -8.51 -32.53 -30.04
N PRO A 377 -8.64 -33.87 -30.07
CA PRO A 377 -7.73 -34.77 -30.77
C PRO A 377 -8.00 -34.86 -32.28
#